data_AF-A0A1B8EKK7-F1
#
_entry.id   AF-A0A1B8EKK7-F1
#
_cell.length_a   1.000
_cell.length_b   1.000
_cell.length_c   1.000
_cell.angle_alpha   90.00
_cell.angle_beta   90.00
_cell.angle_gamma   90.00
#
_symmetry.space_group_name_H-M   'P 1'
#
loop_
_entity.id
_entity.type
_entity.pdbx_description
1 polymer ?
#
loop_
_entity_poly.entity_id
_entity_poly.type
_entity_poly.pdbx_seq_one_letter_code
_entity_poly.pdbx_strand_id
1 'polypeptide(L)'
;MANVYGDTLSALKELQTEELSIIKISKPISTTSLQDTAARTSDASQDAFESPTPTSLQDDLSHYKELFSKLRFSYLEQVTKEKFIRAIVGEPQFIVQHGENIELEEQLAEVKASLKAKKNDVAGMVAELERQGRELSQKHEAIQLQTSQLEDLPEKIDYLQASIAELQAAQAPGPSANLSLPLDKTMALVEDKEKESAELDRILEKLQSELPRKTRAVERLEAELQPLEVKRQGTTALARDAKRRKEDALGADKFLFKMTKGTGSFGKRHNKSHVLCRRCGRRSLHVQKHTCSSCGYPAAKIRGYNWSEKAKRRKTTGSGRMRYLKTVSRKFKNGFQTGVPKDSRGPATATKTE
;
A
#
# COMPACT_ATOMS: atom_id res chain seq x y z
N MET A 1 -6.68 -30.22 -20.09
CA MET A 1 -6.35 -28.78 -20.04
C MET A 1 -4.96 -28.51 -19.47
N ALA A 2 -4.52 -29.21 -18.42
CA ALA A 2 -3.16 -29.03 -17.86
C ALA A 2 -2.02 -29.29 -18.86
N ASN A 3 -2.11 -30.34 -19.71
CA ASN A 3 -1.09 -30.63 -20.73
C ASN A 3 -0.95 -29.50 -21.77
N VAL A 4 -2.07 -28.97 -22.27
CA VAL A 4 -2.06 -27.89 -23.28
C VAL A 4 -1.36 -26.64 -22.76
N TYR A 5 -1.57 -26.30 -21.49
CA TYR A 5 -0.97 -25.14 -20.86
C TYR A 5 0.56 -25.30 -20.70
N GLY A 6 1.01 -26.47 -20.24
CA GLY A 6 2.44 -26.77 -20.08
C GLY A 6 3.19 -26.77 -21.41
N ASP A 7 2.55 -27.29 -22.47
CA ASP A 7 3.08 -27.32 -23.83
C ASP A 7 3.25 -25.90 -24.39
N THR A 8 2.26 -25.02 -24.18
CA THR A 8 2.35 -23.61 -24.62
C THR A 8 3.42 -22.81 -23.89
N LEU A 9 3.58 -23.03 -22.58
CA LEU A 9 4.58 -22.32 -21.77
C LEU A 9 5.99 -22.77 -22.13
N SER A 10 6.18 -24.06 -22.40
CA SER A 10 7.46 -24.61 -22.84
C SER A 10 7.85 -24.08 -24.22
N ALA A 11 6.90 -24.05 -25.17
CA ALA A 11 7.11 -23.46 -26.49
C ALA A 11 7.45 -21.96 -26.42
N LEU A 12 6.79 -21.19 -25.55
CA LEU A 12 7.11 -19.76 -25.33
C LEU A 12 8.51 -19.58 -24.73
N LYS A 13 8.92 -20.43 -23.78
CA LYS A 13 10.26 -20.39 -23.19
C LYS A 13 11.34 -20.71 -24.21
N GLU A 14 11.12 -21.69 -25.08
CA GLU A 14 12.03 -22.01 -26.19
C GLU A 14 12.19 -20.80 -27.13
N LEU A 15 11.08 -20.17 -27.54
CA LEU A 15 11.11 -18.98 -28.39
C LEU A 15 11.79 -17.77 -27.74
N GLN A 16 11.78 -17.67 -26.41
CA GLN A 16 12.40 -16.57 -25.66
C GLN A 16 13.91 -16.75 -25.44
N THR A 17 14.47 -17.95 -25.69
CA THR A 17 15.92 -18.19 -25.60
C THR A 17 16.71 -17.58 -26.77
N GLU A 18 16.04 -17.28 -27.88
CA GLU A 18 16.67 -16.58 -29.01
C GLU A 18 16.76 -15.08 -28.71
N GLU A 19 17.95 -14.59 -28.35
CA GLU A 19 18.20 -13.15 -28.18
C GLU A 19 18.12 -12.42 -29.54
N LEU A 20 16.93 -11.96 -29.90
CA LEU A 20 16.67 -11.13 -31.06
C LEU A 20 17.20 -9.70 -30.85
N SER A 21 18.52 -9.52 -31.00
CA SER A 21 19.10 -8.18 -31.12
C SER A 21 19.12 -7.76 -32.59
N ILE A 22 18.70 -6.52 -32.88
CA ILE A 22 18.75 -5.92 -34.22
C ILE A 22 20.16 -6.05 -34.84
N ILE A 23 21.21 -6.04 -34.01
CA ILE A 23 22.61 -6.17 -34.38
C ILE A 23 23.00 -7.61 -34.76
N LYS A 24 22.40 -8.64 -34.14
CA LYS A 24 22.59 -10.05 -34.55
C LYS A 24 21.81 -10.36 -35.84
N ILE A 25 20.65 -9.74 -36.04
CA ILE A 25 19.81 -9.91 -37.24
C ILE A 25 20.38 -9.14 -38.45
N SER A 26 21.11 -8.03 -38.23
CA SER A 26 21.79 -7.30 -39.32
C SER A 26 23.09 -7.95 -39.79
N LYS A 27 23.63 -8.93 -39.05
CA LYS A 27 24.89 -9.63 -39.36
C LYS A 27 24.90 -10.57 -40.59
N PRO A 28 23.82 -10.74 -41.39
CA PRO A 28 23.95 -11.32 -42.73
C PRO A 28 23.57 -10.38 -43.89
N ILE A 29 23.35 -9.07 -43.66
CA ILE A 29 23.01 -8.16 -44.77
C ILE A 29 24.22 -7.32 -45.24
N SER A 30 25.17 -7.02 -44.34
CA SER A 30 26.33 -6.17 -44.68
C SER A 30 27.58 -6.94 -45.16
N THR A 31 27.64 -8.27 -45.00
CA THR A 31 28.87 -9.04 -45.26
C THR A 31 29.00 -9.61 -46.68
N THR A 32 28.03 -9.40 -47.56
CA THR A 32 28.08 -9.96 -48.94
C THR A 32 28.64 -9.00 -49.99
N SER A 33 29.07 -7.79 -49.62
CA SER A 33 29.72 -6.88 -50.56
C SER A 33 30.89 -6.18 -49.88
N LEU A 34 32.09 -6.71 -50.11
CA LEU A 34 33.43 -6.12 -50.06
C LEU A 34 34.45 -7.19 -49.62
N GLN A 35 34.66 -8.17 -50.50
CA GLN A 35 35.95 -8.84 -50.57
C GLN A 35 36.90 -7.94 -51.37
N ASP A 36 38.13 -7.82 -50.88
CA ASP A 36 39.31 -7.21 -51.47
C ASP A 36 39.32 -5.68 -51.65
N THR A 37 39.98 -5.00 -50.72
CA THR A 37 41.16 -4.17 -51.03
C THR A 37 41.98 -3.95 -49.76
N ALA A 38 43.29 -4.07 -49.90
CA ALA A 38 44.30 -4.06 -48.85
C ALA A 38 44.08 -3.00 -47.75
N ALA A 39 44.01 -3.47 -46.50
CA ALA A 39 43.97 -2.66 -45.30
C ALA A 39 45.21 -1.76 -45.21
N ARG A 40 45.02 -0.46 -45.46
CA ARG A 40 45.98 0.57 -45.08
C ARG A 40 45.84 0.80 -43.58
N THR A 41 46.86 0.42 -42.83
CA THR A 41 46.96 0.57 -41.39
C THR A 41 47.19 2.04 -41.01
N SER A 42 46.14 2.86 -41.02
CA SER A 42 46.22 4.21 -40.43
C SER A 42 44.87 4.81 -40.04
N ASP A 43 43.81 4.02 -39.95
CA ASP A 43 42.50 4.52 -39.54
C ASP A 43 42.12 3.93 -38.17
N ALA A 44 42.22 4.74 -37.13
CA ALA A 44 41.95 4.38 -35.73
C ALA A 44 40.44 4.24 -35.43
N SER A 45 39.60 4.09 -36.45
CA SER A 45 38.14 4.23 -36.35
C SER A 45 37.37 2.92 -36.54
N GLN A 46 38.04 1.77 -36.69
CA GLN A 46 37.35 0.47 -36.90
C GLN A 46 36.79 -0.17 -35.62
N ASP A 47 37.33 0.15 -34.43
CA ASP A 47 36.86 -0.43 -33.15
C ASP A 47 35.52 0.17 -32.64
N ALA A 48 35.05 1.28 -33.22
CA ALA A 48 33.85 1.98 -32.72
C ALA A 48 32.53 1.25 -33.00
N PHE A 49 32.51 0.23 -33.87
CA PHE A 49 31.29 -0.44 -34.33
C PHE A 49 31.04 -1.82 -33.72
N GLU A 50 31.94 -2.34 -32.86
CA GLU A 50 31.82 -3.71 -32.36
C GLU A 50 30.83 -3.84 -31.19
N SER A 51 30.49 -2.75 -30.50
CA SER A 51 29.40 -2.69 -29.50
C SER A 51 28.97 -1.25 -29.17
N PRO A 52 28.11 -0.62 -29.99
CA PRO A 52 27.72 0.76 -29.77
C PRO A 52 26.83 0.89 -28.54
N THR A 53 27.29 1.64 -27.55
CA THR A 53 26.43 2.14 -26.47
C THR A 53 25.78 3.46 -26.90
N PRO A 54 24.61 3.83 -26.38
CA PRO A 54 23.96 5.09 -26.73
C PRO A 54 24.85 6.30 -26.45
N THR A 55 25.74 6.20 -25.48
CA THR A 55 26.75 7.23 -25.17
C THR A 55 27.85 7.28 -26.22
N SER A 56 28.40 6.13 -26.66
CA SER A 56 29.46 6.12 -27.68
C SER A 56 29.00 6.68 -29.02
N LEU A 57 27.76 6.37 -29.45
CA LEU A 57 27.18 6.92 -30.69
C LEU A 57 27.02 8.45 -30.64
N GLN A 58 26.69 8.99 -29.46
CA GLN A 58 26.54 10.42 -29.27
C GLN A 58 27.90 11.15 -29.32
N ASP A 59 28.93 10.53 -28.73
CA ASP A 59 30.30 11.03 -28.75
C ASP A 59 30.85 11.02 -30.19
N ASP A 60 30.61 9.95 -30.96
CA ASP A 60 31.00 9.87 -32.37
C ASP A 60 30.33 10.95 -33.22
N LEU A 61 29.02 11.18 -33.04
CA LEU A 61 28.30 12.26 -33.74
C LEU A 61 28.87 13.64 -33.42
N SER A 62 29.35 13.86 -32.19
CA SER A 62 29.98 15.11 -31.79
C SER A 62 31.35 15.28 -32.45
N HIS A 63 32.16 14.22 -32.47
CA HIS A 63 33.47 14.18 -33.10
C HIS A 63 33.37 14.45 -34.61
N TYR A 64 32.46 13.78 -35.33
CA TYR A 64 32.30 13.99 -36.77
C TYR A 64 31.84 15.41 -37.10
N LYS A 65 30.93 16.01 -36.31
CA LYS A 65 30.52 17.40 -36.50
C LYS A 65 31.70 18.37 -36.35
N GLU A 66 32.56 18.15 -35.37
CA GLU A 66 33.74 18.96 -35.16
C GLU A 66 34.76 18.78 -36.30
N LEU A 67 35.01 17.53 -36.71
CA LEU A 67 35.90 17.18 -37.83
C LEU A 67 35.45 17.87 -39.13
N PHE A 68 34.18 17.76 -39.50
CA PHE A 68 33.66 18.39 -40.73
C PHE A 68 33.69 19.91 -40.68
N SER A 69 33.52 20.51 -39.50
CA SER A 69 33.67 21.96 -39.35
C SER A 69 35.11 22.40 -39.61
N LYS A 70 36.10 21.67 -39.07
CA LYS A 70 37.53 21.92 -39.27
C LYS A 70 37.96 21.67 -40.71
N LEU A 71 37.45 20.60 -41.34
CA LEU A 71 37.76 20.26 -42.73
C LEU A 71 37.31 21.37 -43.69
N ARG A 72 36.13 21.96 -43.45
CA ARG A 72 35.63 23.10 -44.23
C ARG A 72 36.55 24.32 -44.12
N PHE A 73 37.00 24.65 -42.90
CA PHE A 73 37.93 25.76 -42.69
C PHE A 73 39.28 25.51 -43.36
N SER A 74 39.83 24.30 -43.21
CA SER A 74 41.09 23.90 -43.84
C SER A 74 41.02 23.95 -45.37
N TYR A 75 39.92 23.48 -45.97
CA TYR A 75 39.71 23.56 -47.41
C TYR A 75 39.64 25.01 -47.91
N LEU A 76 38.88 25.87 -47.22
CA LEU A 76 38.78 27.29 -47.59
C LEU A 76 40.14 27.99 -47.49
N GLU A 77 40.93 27.67 -46.46
CA GLU A 77 42.28 28.20 -46.30
C GLU A 77 43.25 27.69 -47.37
N GLN A 78 43.17 26.40 -47.75
CA GLN A 78 43.96 25.85 -48.84
C GLN A 78 43.59 26.49 -50.17
N VAL A 79 42.31 26.64 -50.48
CA VAL A 79 41.84 27.27 -51.72
C VAL A 79 42.28 28.75 -51.80
N THR A 80 42.27 29.50 -50.70
CA THR A 80 42.76 30.89 -50.71
C THR A 80 44.27 30.96 -50.89
N LYS A 81 45.04 30.06 -50.25
CA LYS A 81 46.48 29.95 -50.44
C LYS A 81 46.83 29.58 -51.89
N GLU A 82 46.16 28.59 -52.47
CA GLU A 82 46.36 28.20 -53.86
C GLU A 82 46.01 29.33 -54.83
N LYS A 83 44.89 30.03 -54.61
CA LYS A 83 44.51 31.20 -55.41
C LYS A 83 45.58 32.29 -55.37
N PHE A 84 46.16 32.55 -54.19
CA PHE A 84 47.23 33.53 -54.02
C PHE A 84 48.51 33.10 -54.77
N ILE A 85 48.92 31.83 -54.65
CA ILE A 85 50.11 31.30 -55.33
C ILE A 85 49.93 31.36 -56.85
N ARG A 86 48.78 30.93 -57.39
CA ARG A 86 48.51 30.98 -58.84
C ARG A 86 48.51 32.40 -59.40
N ALA A 87 48.00 33.37 -58.63
CA ALA A 87 48.04 34.79 -59.00
C ALA A 87 49.47 35.33 -59.10
N ILE A 88 50.41 34.84 -58.27
CA ILE A 88 51.82 35.23 -58.31
C ILE A 88 52.56 34.56 -59.46
N VAL A 89 52.28 33.28 -59.73
CA VAL A 89 52.96 32.48 -60.77
C VAL A 89 52.51 32.86 -62.19
N GLY A 90 51.47 33.69 -62.33
CA GLY A 90 50.99 34.16 -63.62
C GLY A 90 50.18 33.11 -64.40
N GLU A 91 49.79 32.01 -63.74
CA GLU A 91 48.79 31.11 -64.29
C GLU A 91 47.45 31.86 -64.37
N PRO A 92 46.81 31.93 -65.55
CA PRO A 92 45.57 32.66 -65.71
C PRO A 92 44.53 32.11 -64.73
N GLN A 93 43.99 33.01 -63.91
CA GLN A 93 42.94 32.67 -62.97
C GLN A 93 41.77 32.07 -63.76
N PHE A 94 41.32 30.87 -63.39
CA PHE A 94 40.08 30.33 -63.92
C PHE A 94 38.93 31.18 -63.37
N ILE A 95 38.55 32.21 -64.12
CA ILE A 95 37.42 33.08 -63.79
C ILE A 95 36.19 32.33 -64.30
N VAL A 96 35.43 31.74 -63.36
CA VAL A 96 34.13 31.14 -63.68
C VAL A 96 33.28 32.23 -64.33
N GLN A 97 32.91 32.03 -65.58
CA GLN A 97 32.13 33.02 -66.31
C GLN A 97 30.70 33.07 -65.72
N HIS A 98 30.01 34.19 -65.89
CA HIS A 98 28.65 34.32 -65.38
C HIS A 98 27.71 33.22 -65.95
N GLY A 99 27.91 32.83 -67.22
CA GLY A 99 27.17 31.72 -67.84
C GLY A 99 27.42 30.37 -67.17
N GLU A 100 28.67 30.03 -66.89
CA GLU A 100 29.04 28.79 -66.20
C GLU A 100 28.47 28.74 -64.77
N ASN A 101 28.37 29.89 -64.09
CA ASN A 101 27.70 29.95 -62.79
C ASN A 101 26.20 29.68 -62.89
N ILE A 102 25.51 30.18 -63.92
CA ILE A 102 24.09 29.91 -64.13
C ILE A 102 23.87 28.41 -64.39
N GLU A 103 24.68 27.79 -65.24
CA GLU A 103 24.59 26.35 -65.52
C GLU A 103 24.84 25.50 -64.26
N LEU A 104 25.82 25.87 -63.44
CA LEU A 104 26.10 25.21 -62.16
C LEU A 104 24.98 25.43 -61.13
N GLU A 105 24.35 26.61 -61.12
CA GLU A 105 23.20 26.90 -60.26
C GLU A 105 21.98 26.05 -60.63
N GLU A 106 21.73 25.84 -61.92
CA GLU A 106 20.68 24.95 -62.42
C GLU A 106 20.95 23.49 -62.02
N GLN A 107 22.17 22.99 -62.25
CA GLN A 107 22.57 21.63 -61.84
C GLN A 107 22.48 21.44 -60.32
N LEU A 108 22.90 22.45 -59.54
CA LEU A 108 22.77 22.42 -58.09
C LEU A 108 21.30 22.44 -57.65
N ALA A 109 20.42 23.13 -58.36
CA ALA A 109 18.99 23.13 -58.07
C ALA A 109 18.40 21.72 -58.27
N GLU A 110 18.75 21.03 -59.36
CA GLU A 110 18.32 19.66 -59.63
C GLU A 110 18.83 18.67 -58.56
N VAL A 111 20.12 18.70 -58.25
CA VAL A 111 20.72 17.82 -57.23
C VAL A 111 20.14 18.11 -55.85
N LYS A 112 19.90 19.38 -55.50
CA LYS A 112 19.24 19.75 -54.24
C LYS A 112 17.80 19.25 -54.18
N ALA A 113 17.06 19.31 -55.28
CA ALA A 113 15.71 18.78 -55.36
C ALA A 113 15.70 17.26 -55.17
N SER A 114 16.59 16.53 -55.85
CA SER A 114 16.75 15.07 -55.69
C SER A 114 17.16 14.69 -54.27
N LEU A 115 18.12 15.41 -53.68
CA LEU A 115 18.54 15.19 -52.29
C LEU A 115 17.39 15.45 -51.30
N LYS A 116 16.58 16.49 -51.54
CA LYS A 116 15.42 16.81 -50.71
C LYS A 116 14.35 15.72 -50.81
N ALA A 117 14.10 15.18 -52.00
CA ALA A 117 13.19 14.04 -52.19
C ALA A 117 13.66 12.81 -51.41
N LYS A 118 14.93 12.39 -51.58
CA LYS A 118 15.50 11.25 -50.84
C LYS A 118 15.49 11.46 -49.32
N LYS A 119 15.73 12.69 -48.85
CA LYS A 119 15.65 13.02 -47.42
C LYS A 119 14.23 12.84 -46.87
N ASN A 120 13.22 13.23 -47.65
CA ASN A 120 11.83 13.02 -47.25
C ASN A 120 11.48 11.52 -47.22
N ASP A 121 11.95 10.74 -48.19
CA ASP A 121 11.73 9.28 -48.23
C ASP A 121 12.36 8.59 -47.02
N VAL A 122 13.63 8.91 -46.73
CA VAL A 122 14.33 8.37 -45.54
C VAL A 122 13.64 8.79 -44.25
N ALA A 123 13.20 10.05 -44.14
CA ALA A 123 12.44 10.52 -42.98
C ALA A 123 11.13 9.75 -42.81
N GLY A 124 10.43 9.43 -43.92
CA GLY A 124 9.25 8.58 -43.92
C GLY A 124 9.54 7.15 -43.44
N MET A 125 10.61 6.53 -43.96
CA MET A 125 11.03 5.19 -43.54
C MET A 125 11.39 5.14 -42.04
N VAL A 126 12.11 6.14 -41.54
CA VAL A 126 12.46 6.24 -40.11
C VAL A 126 11.20 6.39 -39.25
N ALA A 127 10.24 7.22 -39.65
CA ALA A 127 8.98 7.38 -38.91
C ALA A 127 8.18 6.08 -38.86
N GLU A 128 8.14 5.32 -39.95
CA GLU A 128 7.47 4.02 -39.99
C GLU A 128 8.20 2.97 -39.14
N LEU A 129 9.53 2.92 -39.17
CA LEU A 129 10.33 2.05 -38.29
C LEU A 129 10.14 2.39 -36.82
N GLU A 130 10.08 3.67 -36.45
CA GLU A 130 9.79 4.08 -35.09
C GLU A 130 8.38 3.66 -34.65
N ARG A 131 7.39 3.80 -35.55
CA ARG A 131 6.01 3.35 -35.29
C ARG A 131 5.97 1.85 -35.05
N GLN A 132 6.59 1.06 -35.92
CA GLN A 132 6.66 -0.39 -35.80
C GLN A 132 7.44 -0.82 -34.56
N GLY A 133 8.55 -0.16 -34.24
CA GLY A 133 9.34 -0.41 -33.03
C GLY A 133 8.52 -0.21 -31.76
N ARG A 134 7.71 0.85 -31.69
CA ARG A 134 6.79 1.08 -30.55
C ARG A 134 5.71 0.03 -30.47
N GLU A 135 5.09 -0.33 -31.59
CA GLU A 135 4.05 -1.36 -31.65
C GLU A 135 4.59 -2.74 -31.22
N LEU A 136 5.79 -3.10 -31.66
CA LEU A 136 6.47 -4.34 -31.27
C LEU A 136 6.83 -4.35 -29.79
N SER A 137 7.33 -3.23 -29.24
CA SER A 137 7.62 -3.11 -27.80
C SER A 137 6.37 -3.37 -26.95
N GLN A 138 5.25 -2.75 -27.31
CA GLN A 138 3.97 -2.93 -26.60
C GLN A 138 3.48 -4.37 -26.67
N LYS A 139 3.56 -5.01 -27.85
CA LYS A 139 3.21 -6.43 -28.02
C LYS A 139 4.13 -7.33 -27.20
N HIS A 140 5.42 -7.03 -27.16
CA HIS A 140 6.38 -7.80 -26.39
C HIS A 140 6.11 -7.70 -24.88
N GLU A 141 5.86 -6.49 -24.37
CA GLU A 141 5.46 -6.27 -22.97
C GLU A 141 4.17 -7.03 -22.62
N ALA A 142 3.18 -7.00 -23.51
CA ALA A 142 1.93 -7.74 -23.31
C ALA A 142 2.15 -9.25 -23.25
N ILE A 143 2.95 -9.81 -24.15
CA ILE A 143 3.29 -11.24 -24.18
C ILE A 143 4.08 -11.62 -22.93
N GLN A 144 5.03 -10.80 -22.49
CA GLN A 144 5.78 -11.05 -21.25
C GLN A 144 4.84 -11.11 -20.04
N LEU A 145 3.91 -10.15 -19.92
CA LEU A 145 2.93 -10.12 -18.83
C LEU A 145 1.97 -11.32 -18.88
N GLN A 146 1.52 -11.71 -20.07
CA GLN A 146 0.71 -12.92 -20.23
C GLN A 146 1.51 -14.18 -19.87
N THR A 147 2.80 -14.23 -20.21
CA THR A 147 3.67 -15.36 -19.88
C THR A 147 3.86 -15.48 -18.36
N SER A 148 4.10 -14.37 -17.65
CA SER A 148 4.17 -14.40 -16.17
C SER A 148 2.85 -14.80 -15.53
N GLN A 149 1.72 -14.33 -16.08
CA GLN A 149 0.39 -14.74 -15.61
C GLN A 149 0.14 -16.23 -15.83
N LEU A 150 0.61 -16.74 -16.98
CA LEU A 150 0.57 -18.16 -17.24
C LEU A 150 1.38 -18.85 -16.15
N GLU A 151 2.66 -18.53 -15.92
CA GLU A 151 3.51 -19.19 -14.90
C GLU A 151 2.84 -19.34 -13.51
N ASP A 152 2.06 -18.35 -13.06
CA ASP A 152 1.37 -18.38 -11.76
C ASP A 152 0.11 -19.27 -11.72
N LEU A 153 -0.54 -19.54 -12.86
CA LEU A 153 -1.86 -20.18 -12.91
C LEU A 153 -1.87 -21.63 -12.41
N PRO A 154 -0.87 -22.49 -12.67
CA PRO A 154 -0.83 -23.86 -12.16
C PRO A 154 -0.88 -23.92 -10.64
N GLU A 155 -0.07 -23.10 -9.95
CA GLU A 155 -0.05 -23.06 -8.49
C GLU A 155 -1.43 -22.67 -7.93
N LYS A 156 -2.11 -21.71 -8.57
CA LYS A 156 -3.46 -21.30 -8.20
C LYS A 156 -4.48 -22.41 -8.44
N ILE A 157 -4.38 -23.12 -9.56
CA ILE A 157 -5.29 -24.23 -9.88
C ILE A 157 -5.11 -25.35 -8.86
N ASP A 158 -3.86 -25.73 -8.56
CA ASP A 158 -3.54 -26.78 -7.59
C ASP A 158 -4.05 -26.40 -6.19
N TYR A 159 -3.84 -25.14 -5.78
CA TYR A 159 -4.39 -24.61 -4.52
C TYR A 159 -5.91 -24.69 -4.47
N LEU A 160 -6.61 -24.24 -5.53
CA LEU A 160 -8.06 -24.27 -5.59
C LEU A 160 -8.59 -25.70 -5.60
N GLN A 161 -7.93 -26.62 -6.30
CA GLN A 161 -8.28 -28.05 -6.29
C GLN A 161 -8.10 -28.67 -4.90
N ALA A 162 -7.00 -28.35 -4.21
CA ALA A 162 -6.77 -28.79 -2.83
C ALA A 162 -7.84 -28.23 -1.88
N SER A 163 -8.19 -26.94 -2.03
CA SER A 163 -9.24 -26.30 -1.23
C SER A 163 -10.62 -26.90 -1.51
N ILE A 164 -10.95 -27.20 -2.77
CA ILE A 164 -12.18 -27.90 -3.13
C ILE A 164 -12.20 -29.30 -2.49
N ALA A 165 -11.10 -30.04 -2.55
CA ALA A 165 -11.00 -31.36 -1.95
C ALA A 165 -11.16 -31.31 -0.42
N GLU A 166 -10.56 -30.32 0.25
CA GLU A 166 -10.73 -30.08 1.69
C GLU A 166 -12.17 -29.75 2.05
N LEU A 167 -12.82 -28.83 1.30
CA LEU A 167 -14.21 -28.46 1.51
C LEU A 167 -15.16 -29.66 1.27
N GLN A 168 -14.89 -30.47 0.25
CA GLN A 168 -15.64 -31.70 -0.01
C GLN A 168 -15.45 -32.72 1.12
N ALA A 169 -14.24 -32.86 1.67
CA ALA A 169 -13.97 -33.72 2.82
C ALA A 169 -14.64 -33.21 4.10
N ALA A 170 -14.68 -31.90 4.31
CA ALA A 170 -15.41 -31.27 5.43
C ALA A 170 -16.93 -31.41 5.29
N GLN A 171 -17.43 -31.44 4.05
CA GLN A 171 -18.84 -31.69 3.72
C GLN A 171 -19.21 -33.18 3.81
N ALA A 172 -18.25 -34.09 4.01
CA ALA A 172 -18.54 -35.50 4.22
C ALA A 172 -19.53 -35.67 5.39
N PRO A 173 -20.50 -36.60 5.30
CA PRO A 173 -21.60 -36.69 6.24
C PRO A 173 -21.07 -36.96 7.65
N GLY A 174 -21.10 -35.93 8.50
CA GLY A 174 -20.93 -36.07 9.94
C GLY A 174 -22.12 -36.81 10.56
N PRO A 175 -22.05 -37.17 11.86
CA PRO A 175 -23.10 -37.94 12.54
C PRO A 175 -24.48 -37.24 12.60
N SER A 176 -24.56 -35.95 12.25
CA SER A 176 -25.79 -35.16 12.24
C SER A 176 -26.32 -35.00 10.82
N ALA A 177 -27.30 -35.82 10.44
CA ALA A 177 -27.94 -35.85 9.11
C ALA A 177 -28.51 -34.50 8.63
N ASN A 178 -28.83 -33.57 9.55
CA ASN A 178 -29.39 -32.25 9.23
C ASN A 178 -28.36 -31.26 8.68
N LEU A 179 -27.06 -31.51 8.84
CA LEU A 179 -25.97 -30.64 8.35
C LEU A 179 -25.49 -31.01 6.93
N SER A 180 -26.02 -32.10 6.37
CA SER A 180 -25.66 -32.61 5.03
C SER A 180 -26.85 -32.55 4.06
N LEU A 181 -27.75 -31.59 4.28
CA LEU A 181 -28.91 -31.36 3.41
C LEU A 181 -28.53 -30.45 2.23
N PRO A 182 -29.11 -30.67 1.03
CA PRO A 182 -29.04 -29.72 -0.07
C PRO A 182 -29.54 -28.33 0.33
N LEU A 183 -29.00 -27.29 -0.30
CA LEU A 183 -29.29 -25.88 0.03
C LEU A 183 -30.80 -25.61 0.13
N ASP A 184 -31.58 -26.08 -0.84
CA ASP A 184 -33.04 -25.89 -0.86
C ASP A 184 -33.73 -26.44 0.39
N LYS A 185 -33.29 -27.61 0.87
CA LYS A 185 -33.84 -28.24 2.08
C LYS A 185 -33.38 -27.55 3.34
N THR A 186 -32.14 -27.03 3.37
CA THR A 186 -31.66 -26.22 4.50
C THR A 186 -32.42 -24.89 4.59
N MET A 187 -32.67 -24.24 3.46
CA MET A 187 -33.44 -22.99 3.40
C MET A 187 -34.87 -23.20 3.91
N ALA A 188 -35.54 -24.28 3.48
CA ALA A 188 -36.86 -24.62 3.99
C ALA A 188 -36.87 -24.85 5.52
N LEU A 189 -35.88 -25.58 6.06
CA LEU A 189 -35.77 -25.78 7.51
C LEU A 189 -35.47 -24.48 8.27
N VAL A 190 -34.66 -23.59 7.70
CA VAL A 190 -34.38 -22.27 8.29
C VAL A 190 -35.65 -21.44 8.32
N GLU A 191 -36.40 -21.37 7.23
CA GLU A 191 -37.68 -20.67 7.18
C GLU A 191 -38.67 -21.22 8.21
N ASP A 192 -38.73 -22.53 8.40
CA ASP A 192 -39.60 -23.14 9.42
C ASP A 192 -39.14 -22.81 10.84
N LYS A 193 -37.82 -22.78 11.11
CA LYS A 193 -37.28 -22.37 12.41
C LYS A 193 -37.46 -20.88 12.69
N GLU A 194 -37.38 -20.04 11.67
CA GLU A 194 -37.67 -18.61 11.77
C GLU A 194 -39.14 -18.37 12.09
N LYS A 195 -40.07 -19.13 11.48
CA LYS A 195 -41.49 -19.10 11.84
C LYS A 195 -41.73 -19.54 13.29
N GLU A 196 -41.10 -20.63 13.73
CA GLU A 196 -41.17 -21.09 15.13
C GLU A 196 -40.65 -20.01 16.09
N SER A 197 -39.51 -19.39 15.79
CA SER A 197 -38.94 -18.32 16.60
C SER A 197 -39.87 -17.10 16.66
N ALA A 198 -40.43 -16.69 15.52
CA ALA A 198 -41.36 -15.58 15.46
C ALA A 198 -42.64 -15.83 16.27
N GLU A 199 -43.12 -17.08 16.30
CA GLU A 199 -44.27 -17.44 17.14
C GLU A 199 -43.92 -17.42 18.63
N LEU A 200 -42.74 -17.92 19.01
CA LEU A 200 -42.26 -17.80 20.39
C LEU A 200 -42.09 -16.33 20.82
N ASP A 201 -41.60 -15.47 19.93
CA ASP A 201 -41.46 -14.03 20.20
C ASP A 201 -42.83 -13.36 20.42
N ARG A 202 -43.85 -13.71 19.62
CA ARG A 202 -45.23 -13.25 19.84
C ARG A 202 -45.78 -13.71 21.18
N ILE A 203 -45.53 -14.96 21.56
CA ILE A 203 -45.95 -15.49 22.86
C ILE A 203 -45.24 -14.74 24.00
N LEU A 204 -43.94 -14.49 23.86
CA LEU A 204 -43.17 -13.72 24.83
C LEU A 204 -43.69 -12.30 24.96
N GLU A 205 -43.99 -11.62 23.86
CA GLU A 205 -44.55 -10.26 23.88
C GLU A 205 -45.93 -10.23 24.58
N LYS A 206 -46.79 -11.22 24.30
CA LYS A 206 -48.07 -11.39 24.98
C LYS A 206 -47.88 -11.56 26.49
N LEU A 207 -47.01 -12.48 26.91
CA LEU A 207 -46.72 -12.73 28.32
C LEU A 207 -46.09 -11.50 29.00
N GLN A 208 -45.21 -10.78 28.32
CA GLN A 208 -44.62 -9.53 28.79
C GLN A 208 -45.68 -8.43 28.98
N SER A 209 -46.72 -8.40 28.15
CA SER A 209 -47.84 -7.45 28.31
C SER A 209 -48.78 -7.81 29.47
N GLU A 210 -48.91 -9.10 29.79
CA GLU A 210 -49.75 -9.60 30.89
C GLU A 210 -49.06 -9.49 32.26
N LEU A 211 -47.74 -9.60 32.30
CA LEU A 211 -46.93 -9.58 33.52
C LEU A 211 -47.22 -8.35 34.41
N PRO A 212 -47.23 -7.09 33.91
CA PRO A 212 -47.48 -5.91 34.73
C PRO A 212 -48.89 -5.86 35.33
N ARG A 213 -49.89 -6.45 34.65
CA ARG A 213 -51.27 -6.52 35.17
C ARG A 213 -51.33 -7.51 36.34
N LYS A 214 -50.66 -8.65 36.21
CA LYS A 214 -50.57 -9.65 37.27
C LYS A 214 -49.74 -9.16 38.45
N THR A 215 -48.60 -8.48 38.23
CA THR A 215 -47.82 -7.89 39.33
C THR A 215 -48.63 -6.84 40.11
N ARG A 216 -49.34 -5.94 39.42
CA ARG A 216 -50.24 -4.98 40.09
C ARG A 216 -51.36 -5.65 40.89
N ALA A 217 -51.88 -6.78 40.41
CA ALA A 217 -52.90 -7.55 41.14
C ALA A 217 -52.31 -8.18 42.41
N VAL A 218 -51.09 -8.70 42.34
CA VAL A 218 -50.36 -9.21 43.51
C VAL A 218 -50.08 -8.07 44.50
N GLU A 219 -49.56 -6.94 44.05
CA GLU A 219 -49.30 -5.75 44.89
C GLU A 219 -50.58 -5.26 45.60
N ARG A 220 -51.74 -5.31 44.92
CA ARG A 220 -53.03 -4.97 45.51
C ARG A 220 -53.41 -5.95 46.63
N LEU A 221 -53.32 -7.26 46.37
CA LEU A 221 -53.63 -8.28 47.36
C LEU A 221 -52.66 -8.21 48.55
N GLU A 222 -51.38 -7.96 48.31
CA GLU A 222 -50.39 -7.71 49.36
C GLU A 222 -50.77 -6.48 50.20
N ALA A 223 -51.19 -5.38 49.57
CA ALA A 223 -51.65 -4.19 50.28
C ALA A 223 -52.92 -4.43 51.11
N GLU A 224 -53.82 -5.32 50.67
CA GLU A 224 -55.00 -5.76 51.42
C GLU A 224 -54.63 -6.71 52.58
N LEU A 225 -53.60 -7.54 52.40
CA LEU A 225 -53.09 -8.45 53.43
C LEU A 225 -52.30 -7.72 54.52
N GLN A 226 -51.52 -6.68 54.19
CA GLN A 226 -50.72 -5.90 55.16
C GLN A 226 -51.50 -5.47 56.42
N PRO A 227 -52.68 -4.82 56.35
CA PRO A 227 -53.43 -4.44 57.54
C PRO A 227 -53.95 -5.66 58.32
N LEU A 228 -54.25 -6.77 57.65
CA LEU A 228 -54.66 -8.03 58.30
C LEU A 228 -53.49 -8.70 59.01
N GLU A 229 -52.30 -8.69 58.39
CA GLU A 229 -51.06 -9.18 59.00
C GLU A 229 -50.64 -8.32 60.19
N VAL A 230 -50.74 -6.99 60.10
CA VAL A 230 -50.48 -6.08 61.23
C VAL A 230 -51.48 -6.32 62.36
N LYS A 231 -52.77 -6.57 62.06
CA LYS A 231 -53.75 -6.96 63.08
C LYS A 231 -53.38 -8.29 63.74
N ARG A 232 -52.98 -9.31 62.97
CA ARG A 232 -52.50 -10.61 63.50
C ARG A 232 -51.22 -10.45 64.32
N GLN A 233 -50.26 -9.65 63.84
CA GLN A 233 -49.02 -9.37 64.56
C GLN A 233 -49.31 -8.60 65.85
N GLY A 234 -50.24 -7.65 65.83
CA GLY A 234 -50.71 -6.94 67.02
C GLY A 234 -51.33 -7.88 68.05
N THR A 235 -52.24 -8.78 67.65
CA THR A 235 -52.84 -9.75 68.58
C THR A 235 -51.84 -10.77 69.11
N THR A 236 -50.92 -11.26 68.26
CA THR A 236 -49.85 -12.17 68.68
C THR A 236 -48.79 -11.48 69.53
N ALA A 237 -48.49 -10.20 69.28
CA ALA A 237 -47.62 -9.38 70.12
C ALA A 237 -48.29 -9.09 71.46
N LEU A 238 -49.59 -8.80 71.52
CA LEU A 238 -50.32 -8.70 72.80
C LEU A 238 -50.30 -10.01 73.58
N ALA A 239 -50.43 -11.16 72.91
CA ALA A 239 -50.28 -12.48 73.53
C ALA A 239 -48.83 -12.76 73.97
N ARG A 240 -47.84 -12.37 73.15
CA ARG A 240 -46.42 -12.46 73.48
C ARG A 240 -46.03 -11.50 74.57
N ASP A 241 -46.57 -10.29 74.66
CA ASP A 241 -46.36 -9.29 75.71
C ASP A 241 -47.12 -9.65 76.97
N ALA A 242 -48.20 -10.42 76.91
CA ALA A 242 -48.73 -11.10 78.09
C ALA A 242 -47.75 -12.17 78.59
N LYS A 243 -47.05 -12.86 77.68
CA LYS A 243 -45.96 -13.80 77.99
C LYS A 243 -44.64 -13.08 78.35
N ARG A 244 -44.37 -11.89 77.80
CA ARG A 244 -43.17 -11.07 78.01
C ARG A 244 -43.33 -10.14 79.19
N ARG A 245 -44.53 -9.68 79.59
CA ARG A 245 -44.73 -9.16 80.96
C ARG A 245 -44.46 -10.23 82.02
N LYS A 246 -44.38 -11.50 81.61
CA LYS A 246 -43.87 -12.63 82.38
C LYS A 246 -42.35 -12.89 82.21
N GLU A 247 -41.68 -12.36 81.17
CA GLU A 247 -40.25 -12.56 80.84
C GLU A 247 -39.41 -11.25 80.94
N ASP A 248 -39.87 -10.13 80.36
CA ASP A 248 -39.39 -8.73 80.41
C ASP A 248 -39.73 -7.98 81.73
N ALA A 249 -39.69 -8.68 82.87
CA ALA A 249 -39.02 -8.10 84.04
C ALA A 249 -37.50 -7.93 83.78
N LEU A 250 -37.02 -8.39 82.61
CA LEU A 250 -35.64 -8.35 82.14
C LEU A 250 -35.53 -7.64 80.78
N GLY A 251 -35.39 -6.30 80.83
CA GLY A 251 -34.45 -5.54 80.01
C GLY A 251 -34.74 -5.30 78.52
N ALA A 252 -34.99 -4.03 78.17
CA ALA A 252 -34.88 -3.51 76.81
C ALA A 252 -33.89 -2.34 76.77
N ASP A 253 -33.02 -2.29 75.76
CA ASP A 253 -32.47 -1.00 75.29
C ASP A 253 -32.12 -1.04 73.79
N LYS A 254 -32.66 -0.07 73.06
CA LYS A 254 -32.54 0.12 71.60
C LYS A 254 -31.59 1.30 71.33
N PHE A 255 -30.45 1.05 70.70
CA PHE A 255 -29.59 2.09 70.12
C PHE A 255 -30.06 2.45 68.69
N LEU A 256 -30.80 3.55 68.57
CA LEU A 256 -31.16 4.17 67.30
C LEU A 256 -30.03 5.09 66.81
N PHE A 257 -29.08 4.56 66.04
CA PHE A 257 -27.98 5.36 65.48
C PHE A 257 -28.47 6.22 64.31
N LYS A 258 -28.66 7.51 64.55
CA LYS A 258 -28.98 8.55 63.56
C LYS A 258 -27.94 8.56 62.41
N MET A 259 -28.34 8.21 61.19
CA MET A 259 -27.59 8.54 59.97
C MET A 259 -27.80 10.04 59.64
N THR A 260 -27.02 10.91 60.27
CA THR A 260 -26.99 12.34 59.94
C THR A 260 -26.04 12.62 58.77
N LYS A 261 -26.50 13.42 57.79
CA LYS A 261 -25.65 13.96 56.70
C LYS A 261 -24.69 15.00 57.28
N GLY A 262 -23.47 15.10 56.76
CA GLY A 262 -22.47 16.08 57.20
C GLY A 262 -21.29 15.44 57.95
N THR A 263 -20.75 16.14 58.95
CA THR A 263 -19.49 15.81 59.64
C THR A 263 -19.42 14.37 60.14
N GLY A 264 -20.48 13.86 60.77
CA GLY A 264 -20.52 12.47 61.27
C GLY A 264 -20.44 11.40 60.17
N SER A 265 -20.92 11.71 58.96
CA SER A 265 -20.82 10.79 57.81
C SER A 265 -19.44 10.79 57.15
N PHE A 266 -18.62 11.84 57.31
CA PHE A 266 -17.30 11.92 56.69
C PHE A 266 -16.29 10.96 57.34
N GLY A 267 -16.41 10.67 58.64
CA GLY A 267 -15.52 9.72 59.33
C GLY A 267 -15.58 8.30 58.77
N LYS A 268 -16.70 7.91 58.15
CA LYS A 268 -16.89 6.59 57.52
C LYS A 268 -16.32 6.50 56.10
N ARG A 269 -15.77 7.58 55.53
CA ARG A 269 -15.29 7.64 54.12
C ARG A 269 -13.79 7.34 53.98
N HIS A 270 -13.35 6.16 54.44
CA HIS A 270 -11.94 5.74 54.32
C HIS A 270 -11.61 5.03 52.99
N ASN A 271 -12.62 4.47 52.30
CA ASN A 271 -12.42 3.76 51.03
C ASN A 271 -12.13 4.72 49.86
N LYS A 272 -11.18 4.35 49.00
CA LYS A 272 -10.84 5.13 47.80
C LYS A 272 -11.40 4.44 46.56
N SER A 273 -12.25 5.15 45.81
CA SER A 273 -12.81 4.67 44.55
C SER A 273 -11.81 4.71 43.38
N HIS A 274 -10.79 5.57 43.47
CA HIS A 274 -9.82 5.80 42.39
C HIS A 274 -8.36 5.58 42.85
N VAL A 275 -7.60 4.89 42.00
CA VAL A 275 -6.15 4.64 42.15
C VAL A 275 -5.36 5.21 40.95
N LEU A 276 -4.04 5.15 41.00
CA LEU A 276 -3.18 5.63 39.91
C LEU A 276 -3.37 4.81 38.63
N CYS A 277 -3.59 5.49 37.52
CA CYS A 277 -3.68 4.85 36.22
C CYS A 277 -2.29 4.66 35.60
N ARG A 278 -1.96 3.44 35.16
CA ARG A 278 -0.67 3.11 34.53
C ARG A 278 -0.37 3.95 33.27
N ARG A 279 -1.37 4.30 32.47
CA ARG A 279 -1.19 5.05 31.22
C ARG A 279 -0.98 6.55 31.44
N CYS A 280 -1.81 7.19 32.27
CA CYS A 280 -1.82 8.65 32.41
C CYS A 280 -1.21 9.17 33.72
N GLY A 281 -0.85 8.29 34.65
CA GLY A 281 -0.25 8.65 35.96
C GLY A 281 -1.18 9.38 36.92
N ARG A 282 -2.42 9.69 36.55
CA ARG A 282 -3.40 10.38 37.41
C ARG A 282 -4.17 9.38 38.27
N ARG A 283 -4.51 9.77 39.52
CA ARG A 283 -5.40 9.01 40.42
C ARG A 283 -6.85 9.06 39.89
N SER A 284 -7.11 8.25 38.88
CA SER A 284 -8.34 8.29 38.07
C SER A 284 -8.77 6.91 37.58
N LEU A 285 -8.04 5.85 37.91
CA LEU A 285 -8.45 4.48 37.62
C LEU A 285 -9.49 4.05 38.65
N HIS A 286 -10.74 3.85 38.21
CA HIS A 286 -11.80 3.40 39.09
C HIS A 286 -11.62 1.92 39.42
N VAL A 287 -11.55 1.57 40.70
CA VAL A 287 -11.19 0.20 41.14
C VAL A 287 -12.26 -0.81 40.71
N GLN A 288 -13.53 -0.55 41.01
CA GLN A 288 -14.63 -1.47 40.66
C GLN A 288 -14.95 -1.53 39.16
N LYS A 289 -14.95 -0.38 38.47
CA LYS A 289 -15.28 -0.31 37.03
C LYS A 289 -14.10 -0.63 36.12
N HIS A 290 -12.93 -0.88 36.69
CA HIS A 290 -11.67 -1.14 35.99
C HIS A 290 -11.36 -0.16 34.84
N THR A 291 -11.81 1.09 34.95
CA THR A 291 -11.75 2.09 33.86
C THR A 291 -11.24 3.43 34.35
N CYS A 292 -10.37 4.06 33.56
CA CYS A 292 -9.77 5.34 33.89
C CYS A 292 -10.65 6.50 33.45
N SER A 293 -11.13 7.29 34.42
CA SER A 293 -11.93 8.49 34.18
C SER A 293 -11.16 9.61 33.50
N SER A 294 -9.83 9.54 33.34
CA SER A 294 -9.08 10.57 32.60
C SER A 294 -8.74 10.16 31.18
N CYS A 295 -8.13 8.99 30.98
CA CYS A 295 -7.62 8.56 29.68
C CYS A 295 -8.38 7.39 29.05
N GLY A 296 -9.33 6.77 29.76
CA GLY A 296 -10.14 5.67 29.23
C GLY A 296 -9.50 4.28 29.29
N TYR A 297 -8.28 4.13 29.84
CA TYR A 297 -7.65 2.82 30.06
C TYR A 297 -8.65 1.85 30.75
N PRO A 298 -8.86 0.61 30.25
CA PRO A 298 -8.04 -0.13 29.30
C PRO A 298 -8.24 0.16 27.80
N ALA A 299 -9.26 0.94 27.40
CA ALA A 299 -9.53 1.22 25.99
C ALA A 299 -8.26 1.69 25.25
N ALA A 300 -8.02 1.20 24.02
CA ALA A 300 -6.80 1.50 23.28
C ALA A 300 -6.64 3.01 23.01
N LYS A 301 -7.73 3.67 22.59
CA LYS A 301 -7.76 5.10 22.30
C LYS A 301 -7.80 5.95 23.58
N ILE A 302 -7.04 7.04 23.61
CA ILE A 302 -7.11 8.02 24.69
C ILE A 302 -8.46 8.74 24.64
N ARG A 303 -9.20 8.68 25.75
CA ARG A 303 -10.46 9.39 25.92
C ARG A 303 -10.26 10.91 25.88
N GLY A 304 -10.97 11.57 24.98
CA GLY A 304 -11.03 13.03 24.87
C GLY A 304 -12.39 13.46 24.33
N TYR A 305 -12.84 14.65 24.73
CA TYR A 305 -14.12 15.21 24.27
C TYR A 305 -13.93 16.62 23.73
N ASN A 306 -14.79 17.00 22.80
CA ASN A 306 -14.75 18.31 22.16
C ASN A 306 -15.27 19.45 23.03
N TRP A 307 -16.16 19.15 23.99
CA TRP A 307 -16.76 20.16 24.87
C TRP A 307 -15.81 20.78 25.91
N SER A 308 -14.58 20.25 26.09
CA SER A 308 -13.59 20.83 27.01
C SER A 308 -12.24 21.09 26.34
N GLU A 309 -12.08 22.28 25.79
CA GLU A 309 -10.82 22.73 25.18
C GLU A 309 -9.66 22.75 26.19
N LYS A 310 -9.92 23.17 27.42
CA LYS A 310 -8.91 23.16 28.50
C LYS A 310 -8.44 21.73 28.81
N ALA A 311 -9.29 20.72 28.65
CA ALA A 311 -8.89 19.32 28.84
C ALA A 311 -7.99 18.85 27.69
N LYS A 312 -8.33 19.20 26.44
CA LYS A 312 -7.49 18.92 25.26
C LYS A 312 -6.09 19.54 25.41
N ARG A 313 -6.02 20.83 25.74
CA ARG A 313 -4.76 21.58 25.89
C ARG A 313 -3.80 20.97 26.90
N ARG A 314 -4.29 20.38 27.99
CA ARG A 314 -3.45 19.75 29.03
C ARG A 314 -2.82 18.42 28.62
N LYS A 315 -3.21 17.82 27.49
CA LYS A 315 -2.78 16.48 27.04
C LYS A 315 -2.34 16.47 25.57
N THR A 316 -2.29 17.62 24.92
CA THR A 316 -1.91 17.72 23.52
C THR A 316 -0.42 17.42 23.32
N THR A 317 -0.04 17.09 22.09
CA THR A 317 1.36 16.95 21.67
C THR A 317 2.13 18.21 22.04
N GLY A 318 3.29 18.06 22.67
CA GLY A 318 4.06 19.20 23.23
C GLY A 318 4.03 19.31 24.75
N SER A 319 3.03 18.73 25.43
CA SER A 319 2.94 18.78 26.90
C SER A 319 3.96 17.90 27.65
N GLY A 320 4.59 16.94 26.96
CA GLY A 320 5.59 16.04 27.53
C GLY A 320 6.95 16.15 26.85
N ARG A 321 7.90 15.27 27.23
CA ARG A 321 9.32 15.32 26.80
C ARG A 321 9.57 15.11 25.30
N MET A 322 8.57 14.67 24.52
CA MET A 322 8.65 14.49 23.06
C MET A 322 9.95 13.82 22.57
N ARG A 323 10.36 12.70 23.17
CA ARG A 323 11.69 12.08 22.94
C ARG A 323 12.07 11.91 21.47
N TYR A 324 11.13 11.49 20.62
CA TYR A 324 11.32 11.37 19.18
C TYR A 324 11.14 12.71 18.46
N LEU A 325 9.93 13.29 18.55
CA LEU A 325 9.53 14.51 17.84
C LEU A 325 10.47 15.69 18.06
N LYS A 326 11.08 15.83 19.24
CA LYS A 326 12.06 16.90 19.53
C LYS A 326 13.25 16.92 18.58
N THR A 327 13.63 15.76 18.02
CA THR A 327 14.77 15.64 17.10
C THR A 327 14.36 15.65 15.63
N VAL A 328 13.06 15.53 15.35
CA VAL A 328 12.55 15.35 13.98
C VAL A 328 12.82 16.58 13.13
N SER A 329 12.58 17.80 13.63
CA SER A 329 12.85 19.03 12.85
C SER A 329 14.33 19.15 12.44
N ARG A 330 15.25 18.75 13.33
CA ARG A 330 16.69 18.70 13.02
C ARG A 330 17.01 17.61 12.00
N LYS A 331 16.44 16.41 12.15
CA LYS A 331 16.62 15.30 11.20
C LYS A 331 16.06 15.66 9.82
N PHE A 332 14.92 16.33 9.77
CA PHE A 332 14.30 16.81 8.53
C PHE A 332 15.22 17.79 7.79
N LYS A 333 15.77 18.79 8.49
CA LYS A 333 16.77 19.71 7.93
C LYS A 333 18.00 18.98 7.39
N ASN A 334 18.36 17.86 8.00
CA ASN A 334 19.50 17.03 7.63
C ASN A 334 19.14 15.88 6.66
N GLY A 335 17.97 15.90 6.02
CA GLY A 335 17.59 14.90 5.01
C GLY A 335 17.39 13.48 5.54
N PHE A 336 17.07 13.30 6.83
CA PHE A 336 16.86 12.01 7.48
C PHE A 336 18.02 11.00 7.29
N GLN A 337 19.25 11.49 7.19
CA GLN A 337 20.45 10.66 7.09
C GLN A 337 20.47 9.54 8.15
N THR A 338 20.73 8.32 7.69
CA THR A 338 20.95 7.11 8.51
C THR A 338 22.40 6.66 8.35
N GLY A 339 22.97 6.03 9.37
CA GLY A 339 24.37 5.59 9.36
C GLY A 339 25.34 6.57 10.04
N VAL A 340 26.64 6.32 9.87
CA VAL A 340 27.72 7.13 10.46
C VAL A 340 27.91 8.40 9.61
N PRO A 341 28.17 9.58 10.20
CA PRO A 341 28.42 10.78 9.42
C PRO A 341 29.56 10.59 8.42
N LYS A 342 29.44 11.19 7.23
CA LYS A 342 30.53 11.28 6.26
C LYS A 342 31.75 11.89 6.96
N ASP A 343 32.90 11.20 6.89
CA ASP A 343 34.17 11.55 7.55
C ASP A 343 34.23 11.38 9.08
N SER A 344 33.29 10.66 9.70
CA SER A 344 33.41 10.29 11.11
C SER A 344 34.49 9.21 11.33
N ARG A 345 35.45 9.50 12.21
CA ARG A 345 36.37 8.49 12.77
C ARG A 345 35.58 7.55 13.69
N GLY A 346 34.85 6.60 13.13
CA GLY A 346 34.26 5.49 13.87
C GLY A 346 35.34 4.54 14.41
N PRO A 347 35.04 3.70 15.42
CA PRO A 347 35.98 2.68 15.87
C PRO A 347 36.21 1.70 14.70
N ALA A 348 37.48 1.54 14.30
CA ALA A 348 37.88 0.62 13.25
C ALA A 348 37.42 -0.79 13.62
N THR A 349 36.48 -1.34 12.86
CA THR A 349 36.10 -2.74 12.97
C THR A 349 37.32 -3.57 12.57
N ALA A 350 37.95 -4.23 13.54
CA ALA A 350 39.00 -5.20 13.29
C ALA A 350 38.45 -6.30 12.37
N THR A 351 38.97 -6.36 11.15
CA THR A 351 38.76 -7.49 10.24
C THR A 351 39.36 -8.73 10.92
N LYS A 352 38.51 -9.69 11.29
CA LYS A 352 38.96 -11.03 11.67
C LYS A 352 39.56 -11.66 10.41
N THR A 353 40.87 -11.81 10.40
CA THR A 353 41.57 -12.74 9.52
C THR A 353 41.22 -14.17 9.94
N GLU A 354 40.94 -15.00 8.94
CA GLU A 354 40.60 -16.43 9.03
C GLU A 354 41.68 -17.27 9.71
#